data_AF-A0A1W9VQ64-F1
#
_entry.id   AF-A0A1W9VQ64-F1
#
_cell.length_a   1.000
_cell.length_b   1.000
_cell.length_c   1.000
_cell.angle_alpha   90.00
_cell.angle_beta   90.00
_cell.angle_gamma   90.00
#
_symmetry.space_group_name_H-M   'P 1'
#
loop_
_entity.id
_entity.type
_entity.pdbx_description
1 polymer ?
#
loop_
_entity_poly.entity_id
_entity_poly.type
_entity_poly.pdbx_seq_one_letter_code
_entity_poly.pdbx_strand_id
1 'polypeptide(L)' 'MIDVEDEAGQDPKLIAVPIHDIDPRRDEYKCIKDIPKHTQNELAVFFKEYKKLETKKYEQTIVYGFKDRKTAYEKIDK' A
#
# COMPACT_ATOMS: atom_id res chain seq x y z
N MET A 1 -2.48 3.50 -3.27
CA MET A 1 -1.29 2.61 -3.16
C MET A 1 -0.46 3.03 -1.97
N ILE A 2 0.46 2.20 -1.49
CA ILE A 2 1.48 2.60 -0.52
C ILE A 2 2.85 2.63 -1.23
N ASP A 3 3.56 3.73 -1.03
CA ASP A 3 4.85 4.02 -1.65
C ASP A 3 5.97 3.49 -0.76
N VAL A 4 6.72 2.53 -1.30
CA VAL A 4 7.72 1.73 -0.59
C VAL A 4 8.95 1.60 -1.47
N GLU A 5 10.11 1.73 -0.85
CA GLU A 5 11.41 1.40 -1.44
C GLU A 5 12.08 0.33 -0.58
N ASP A 6 12.66 -0.68 -1.23
CA ASP A 6 13.40 -1.75 -0.56
C ASP A 6 14.79 -1.94 -1.19
N GLU A 7 15.47 -3.03 -0.86
CA GLU A 7 16.83 -3.32 -1.36
C GLU A 7 16.93 -3.40 -2.90
N ALA A 8 15.81 -3.59 -3.60
CA ALA A 8 15.74 -3.65 -5.06
C ALA A 8 15.28 -2.33 -5.69
N GLY A 9 15.07 -1.29 -4.88
CA GLY A 9 14.61 0.03 -5.31
C GLY A 9 13.11 0.23 -5.10
N GLN A 10 12.50 1.03 -5.97
CA GLN A 10 11.11 1.45 -5.86
C GLN A 10 10.13 0.29 -6.11
N ASP A 11 9.34 -0.05 -5.09
CA ASP A 11 8.42 -1.19 -5.08
C ASP A 11 7.03 -0.80 -4.52
N PRO A 12 6.28 0.08 -5.21
CA PRO A 12 4.98 0.55 -4.74
C PRO A 12 3.95 -0.60 -4.73
N LYS A 13 3.16 -0.67 -3.65
CA LYS A 13 2.11 -1.70 -3.50
C LYS A 13 0.74 -1.11 -3.78
N LEU A 14 0.06 -1.65 -4.79
CA LEU A 14 -1.33 -1.31 -5.10
C LEU A 14 -2.26 -1.79 -3.96
N ILE A 15 -3.26 -0.98 -3.67
CA ILE A 15 -4.32 -1.30 -2.71
C ILE A 15 -5.62 -1.25 -3.48
N ALA A 16 -6.33 -2.36 -3.49
CA ALA A 16 -7.56 -2.54 -4.24
C ALA A 16 -8.62 -3.20 -3.36
N VAL A 17 -9.86 -3.01 -3.74
CA VAL A 17 -11.00 -3.74 -3.20
C VAL A 17 -11.70 -4.46 -4.36
N PRO A 18 -12.43 -5.56 -4.07
CA PRO A 18 -13.30 -6.19 -5.06
C PRO A 18 -14.27 -5.20 -5.70
N ILE A 19 -14.64 -5.46 -6.96
CA ILE A 19 -15.73 -4.75 -7.63
C ILE A 19 -17.08 -5.13 -7.01
N HIS A 20 -18.09 -4.29 -7.25
CA HIS A 20 -19.45 -4.47 -6.76
C HIS A 20 -19.99 -5.89 -6.97
N ASP A 21 -19.87 -6.43 -8.19
CA ASP A 21 -20.38 -7.76 -8.55
C ASP A 21 -19.75 -8.92 -7.75
N ILE A 22 -18.59 -8.69 -7.12
CA ILE A 22 -17.88 -9.66 -6.28
C ILE A 22 -18.21 -9.44 -4.80
N ASP A 23 -18.15 -8.20 -4.30
CA ASP A 23 -18.48 -7.87 -2.91
C ASP A 23 -19.00 -6.42 -2.76
N PRO A 24 -20.33 -6.20 -2.77
CA PRO A 24 -20.94 -4.87 -2.63
C PRO A 24 -20.59 -4.15 -1.32
N ARG A 25 -20.17 -4.88 -0.27
CA ARG A 25 -19.78 -4.27 1.02
C ARG A 25 -18.56 -3.36 0.88
N ARG A 26 -17.87 -3.40 -0.28
CA ARG A 26 -16.67 -2.63 -0.55
C ARG A 26 -16.91 -1.36 -1.36
N ASP A 27 -18.16 -1.08 -1.72
CA ASP A 27 -18.49 0.09 -2.53
C ASP A 27 -18.17 1.41 -1.85
N GLU A 28 -18.16 1.48 -0.52
CA GLU A 28 -17.85 2.70 0.22
C GLU A 28 -16.37 3.11 0.11
N TYR A 29 -15.48 2.20 -0.27
CA TYR A 29 -14.05 2.48 -0.41
C TYR A 29 -13.72 2.98 -1.83
N LYS A 30 -13.71 4.30 -2.03
CA LYS A 30 -13.40 4.93 -3.32
C LYS A 30 -11.98 5.50 -3.39
N CYS A 31 -11.36 5.76 -2.24
CA CYS A 31 -10.01 6.25 -2.10
C CYS A 31 -9.38 5.79 -0.77
N ILE A 32 -8.08 6.06 -0.58
CA ILE A 32 -7.37 5.65 0.62
C ILE A 32 -7.94 6.28 1.90
N LYS A 33 -8.52 7.47 1.80
CA LYS A 33 -9.09 8.19 2.96
C LYS A 33 -10.33 7.51 3.52
N ASP A 34 -10.99 6.67 2.72
CA ASP A 34 -12.17 5.92 3.13
C ASP A 34 -11.80 4.68 3.95
N ILE A 35 -10.53 4.26 3.90
CA ILE A 35 -10.02 3.18 4.77
C ILE A 35 -9.84 3.74 6.18
N PRO A 36 -10.33 3.05 7.23
CA PRO A 36 -10.11 3.47 8.61
C PRO A 36 -8.63 3.75 8.91
N LYS A 37 -8.37 4.83 9.65
CA LYS A 37 -7.00 5.28 9.93
C LYS A 37 -6.17 4.21 10.64
N HIS A 38 -6.78 3.40 11.50
CA HIS A 38 -6.10 2.30 12.16
C HIS A 38 -5.58 1.26 11.16
N THR A 39 -6.43 0.81 10.23
CA THR A 39 -6.04 -0.12 9.16
C THR A 39 -4.93 0.44 8.26
N GLN A 40 -4.98 1.74 7.94
CA GLN A 40 -3.87 2.40 7.23
C GLN A 40 -2.54 2.29 8.01
N ASN A 41 -2.59 2.49 9.34
CA ASN A 41 -1.40 2.39 10.18
C ASN A 41 -0.90 0.94 10.28
N GLU A 42 -1.79 -0.05 10.41
CA GLU A 42 -1.45 -1.47 10.41
C GLU A 42 -0.71 -1.86 9.12
N LEU A 43 -1.21 -1.42 7.96
CA LEU A 43 -0.56 -1.66 6.67
C LEU A 43 0.83 -1.01 6.60
N ALA A 44 0.97 0.24 7.05
CA ALA A 44 2.26 0.93 7.05
C ALA A 44 3.28 0.23 7.97
N VAL A 45 2.85 -0.22 9.15
CA VAL A 45 3.69 -1.00 10.07
C VAL A 45 4.07 -2.33 9.45
N PHE A 46 3.13 -3.05 8.82
CA PHE A 46 3.41 -4.32 8.16
C PHE A 46 4.53 -4.17 7.12
N PHE A 47 4.40 -3.23 6.19
CA PHE A 47 5.41 -3.04 5.14
C PHE A 47 6.75 -2.53 5.68
N LYS A 48 6.77 -1.83 6.81
CA LYS A 48 8.01 -1.44 7.46
C LYS A 48 8.69 -2.61 8.17
N GLU A 49 7.93 -3.41 8.92
CA GLU A 49 8.46 -4.37 9.90
C GLU A 49 8.59 -5.81 9.39
N TYR A 50 7.92 -6.21 8.30
CA TYR A 50 7.89 -7.64 7.91
C TYR A 50 9.27 -8.23 7.58
N LYS A 51 10.21 -7.41 7.08
CA LYS A 51 11.60 -7.79 6.78
C LYS A 51 12.55 -7.65 7.98
N LYS A 52 12.07 -7.39 9.20
CA LYS A 52 12.93 -7.07 10.36
C LYS A 52 14.02 -8.09 10.68
N LEU A 53 13.78 -9.38 10.40
CA LEU A 53 14.78 -10.44 10.59
C LEU A 53 15.84 -10.49 9.48
N GLU A 54 15.61 -9.80 8.37
CA GLU A 54 16.55 -9.63 7.25
C GLU A 54 17.28 -8.28 7.38
N THR A 55 18.12 -8.13 8.41
CA THR A 55 18.70 -6.84 8.85
C THR A 55 19.17 -5.92 7.73
N LYS A 56 19.98 -6.44 6.78
CA LYS A 56 20.50 -5.64 5.65
C LYS A 56 19.41 -5.08 4.73
N LYS A 57 18.31 -5.81 4.54
CA LYS A 57 17.18 -5.39 3.71
C LYS A 57 16.24 -4.46 4.48
N TYR A 58 16.05 -4.77 5.76
CA TYR A 58 15.23 -3.96 6.67
C TYR A 58 15.76 -2.52 6.80
N GLU A 59 17.08 -2.35 6.91
CA GLU A 59 17.73 -1.03 6.96
C GLU A 59 17.51 -0.21 5.68
N GLN A 60 17.35 -0.87 4.54
CA GLN A 60 17.08 -0.23 3.24
C GLN A 60 15.58 -0.02 2.97
N THR A 61 14.69 -0.59 3.80
CA THR A 61 13.25 -0.49 3.59
C THR A 61 12.71 0.85 4.10
N ILE A 62 12.13 1.65 3.20
CA ILE A 62 11.53 2.95 3.51
C ILE A 62 10.06 2.96 3.07
N VAL A 63 9.17 3.38 3.97
CA VAL A 63 7.74 3.57 3.67
C VAL A 63 7.48 5.08 3.59
N TYR A 64 7.25 5.60 2.38
CA TYR A 64 6.93 7.01 2.14
C TYR A 64 5.46 7.34 2.40
N GLY A 65 4.63 6.32 2.60
CA GLY A 65 3.22 6.44 2.97
C GLY A 65 2.27 6.26 1.79
N PHE A 66 1.00 6.61 2.00
CA PHE A 66 -0.04 6.36 1.00
C PHE A 66 -0.07 7.43 -0.09
N LYS A 67 -0.30 6.99 -1.32
CA LYS A 67 -0.60 7.84 -2.48
C LYS A 67 -2.02 7.59 -2.97
N ASP A 68 -2.56 8.60 -3.65
CA ASP A 68 -3.94 8.63 -4.12
C ASP A 68 -4.24 7.61 -5.23
N ARG A 69 -5.51 7.59 -5.64
CA ARG A 69 -6.01 6.67 -6.67
C ARG A 69 -5.45 7.00 -8.06
N LYS A 70 -5.24 8.29 -8.37
CA LYS A 70 -4.67 8.71 -9.67
C LYS A 70 -3.25 8.16 -9.84
N THR A 71 -2.40 8.36 -8.84
CA THR A 71 -1.02 7.86 -8.85
C THR A 71 -0.98 6.33 -8.96
N ALA A 72 -1.95 5.64 -8.36
CA ALA A 72 -2.06 4.18 -8.46
C ALA A 72 -2.37 3.71 -9.89
N TYR A 73 -3.27 4.38 -10.61
CA TYR A 73 -3.58 4.04 -12.01
C TYR A 73 -2.39 4.29 -12.95
N GLU A 74 -1.67 5.39 -12.76
CA GLU A 74 -0.47 5.71 -13.55
C GLU A 74 0.64 4.64 -13.44
N LYS A 75 0.60 3.79 -12.40
CA LYS A 75 1.52 2.66 -12.22
C LYS A 75 1.04 1.37 -12.88
N ILE A 76 -0.26 1.24 -13.18
CA ILE A 76 -0.84 0.07 -13.88
C ILE A 76 -0.71 0.24 -15.39
N ASP A 77 -0.89 1.45 -15.89
CA ASP A 77 -0.91 1.75 -17.33
C ASP A 77 0.50 1.83 -17.97
N LYS A 78 1.56 1.55 -17.20
CA LYS A 78 2.96 1.54 -17.64
C LYS A 78 3.50 0.12 -17.74
#